data_AF-A0A7S2GD51-F1
#
_entry.id   AF-A0A7S2GD51-F1
#
_cell.length_a   1.000
_cell.length_b   1.000
_cell.length_c   1.000
_cell.angle_alpha   90.00
_cell.angle_beta   90.00
_cell.angle_gamma   90.00
#
_symmetry.space_group_name_H-M   'P 1'
#
loop_
_entity.id
_entity.type
_entity.pdbx_description
1 polymer ?
#
loop_
_entity_poly.entity_id
_entity_poly.type
_entity_poly.pdbx_seq_one_letter_code
_entity_poly.pdbx_strand_id
1 'polypeptide(L)'
;IYGFERLQRNSFEQLCINLANERLQQYFVENVLVAEQSLYKREGLPWNGMTLPDSQPVVNCISQVFRTLDEYSQLATTRGSASDEQFCLKTTDEAAKDPQRKEVLKQLKPLGGRRASAFPGAVPPALNQGFTIKHYAGPVDYNTKGWLDKNNDRLLPECERLICESTCPLVSALGEPDQGKASFRSISKRYTQDLEGLLKTLGTCNLHYIRCFKPNEAQKPRTFQPQLLLDQIVQCGTIELVKVMHDGYPNRCSFDEISMRFRSLLPESFQHYGMRTFIEALMLAYDVPQEQWALGMSRLFLKAGQLKALEDMRSEGARPSAEKLANIVRGIIRKRWNRAGNAVRLCNYLPKFLQQIYEQRARRLAIRRRFRGAFKALQFVRVAVASIKAKRRANLAGSLRVAALLHVRSRRWLAGARERLAAALAKRREEEERQRREEQQRREEEQRQREEEERRRQEEERQRLEAERQEQERLKLEEQRKRLEEERLRLEAERLKREEEEERLRREEEEKRLAEEKRL
;
A
#
# COMPACT_ATOMS: atom_id res chain seq x y z
N ILE A 1 -24.37 46.62 -30.15
CA ILE A 1 -23.18 46.77 -29.28
C ILE A 1 -21.99 47.06 -30.19
N TYR A 2 -21.14 48.01 -29.82
CA TYR A 2 -19.94 48.38 -30.58
C TYR A 2 -18.87 47.29 -30.49
N GLY A 3 -18.09 47.11 -31.55
CA GLY A 3 -16.97 46.15 -31.58
C GLY A 3 -15.78 46.61 -30.76
N PHE A 4 -14.79 45.74 -30.62
CA PHE A 4 -13.50 46.08 -30.01
C PHE A 4 -12.80 47.20 -30.81
N GLU A 5 -12.24 48.20 -30.13
CA GLU A 5 -11.59 49.34 -30.76
C GLU A 5 -10.09 49.39 -30.45
N ARG A 6 -9.28 49.52 -31.50
CA ARG A 6 -7.84 49.78 -31.41
C ARG A 6 -7.45 50.86 -32.40
N LEU A 7 -7.44 52.10 -31.93
CA LEU A 7 -7.09 53.29 -32.69
C LEU A 7 -5.61 53.65 -32.48
N GLN A 8 -5.12 54.63 -33.26
CA GLN A 8 -3.79 55.20 -33.09
C GLN A 8 -3.62 55.91 -31.73
N ARG A 9 -4.72 56.48 -31.20
CA ARG A 9 -4.77 57.10 -29.87
C ARG A 9 -6.03 56.60 -29.18
N ASN A 10 -5.86 55.77 -28.16
CA ASN A 10 -6.97 55.26 -27.35
C ASN A 10 -7.05 56.07 -26.06
N SER A 11 -8.25 56.44 -25.66
CA SER A 11 -8.52 57.21 -24.43
C SER A 11 -9.54 56.47 -23.56
N PHE A 12 -10.17 57.18 -22.62
CA PHE A 12 -11.14 56.64 -21.68
C PHE A 12 -12.32 55.94 -22.39
N GLU A 13 -12.79 56.50 -23.50
CA GLU A 13 -13.90 55.98 -24.28
C GLU A 13 -13.59 54.58 -24.84
N GLN A 14 -12.40 54.40 -25.44
CA GLN A 14 -11.95 53.09 -25.93
C GLN A 14 -11.81 52.09 -24.78
N LEU A 15 -11.39 52.52 -23.58
CA LEU A 15 -11.29 51.62 -22.43
C LEU A 15 -12.67 51.10 -22.01
N CYS A 16 -13.68 51.97 -21.98
CA CYS A 16 -15.07 51.57 -21.72
C CYS A 16 -15.60 50.60 -22.79
N ILE A 17 -15.37 50.90 -24.08
CA ILE A 17 -15.79 50.04 -25.20
C ILE A 17 -15.11 48.66 -25.11
N ASN A 18 -13.81 48.63 -24.85
CA ASN A 18 -13.04 47.40 -24.76
C ASN A 18 -13.40 46.60 -23.49
N LEU A 19 -13.74 47.25 -22.38
CA LEU A 19 -14.28 46.57 -21.20
C LEU A 19 -15.61 45.87 -21.50
N ALA A 20 -16.54 46.52 -22.20
CA ALA A 20 -17.79 45.87 -22.58
C ALA A 20 -17.54 44.65 -23.48
N ASN A 21 -16.61 44.77 -24.43
CA ASN A 21 -16.22 43.64 -25.28
C ASN A 21 -15.56 42.51 -24.49
N GLU A 22 -14.68 42.80 -23.52
CA GLU A 22 -14.11 41.78 -22.62
C GLU A 22 -15.20 41.04 -21.83
N ARG A 23 -16.17 41.77 -21.27
CA ARG A 23 -17.26 41.18 -20.49
C ARG A 23 -18.21 40.33 -21.34
N LEU A 24 -18.53 40.79 -22.55
CA LEU A 24 -19.36 40.03 -23.48
C LEU A 24 -18.63 38.80 -24.02
N GLN A 25 -17.32 38.90 -24.25
CA GLN A 25 -16.49 37.78 -24.64
C GLN A 25 -16.40 36.75 -23.50
N GLN A 26 -16.20 37.20 -22.26
CA GLN A 26 -16.26 36.34 -21.08
C GLN A 26 -17.60 35.59 -21.00
N TYR A 27 -18.70 36.34 -21.10
CA TYR A 27 -20.05 35.78 -21.06
C TYR A 27 -20.28 34.77 -22.20
N PHE A 28 -19.74 35.03 -23.40
CA PHE A 28 -19.76 34.08 -24.52
C PHE A 28 -18.97 32.80 -24.21
N VAL A 29 -17.74 32.93 -23.69
CA VAL A 29 -16.89 31.78 -23.33
C VAL A 29 -17.57 30.91 -22.27
N GLU A 30 -18.11 31.52 -21.22
CA GLU A 30 -18.80 30.82 -20.14
C GLU A 30 -20.07 30.11 -20.62
N ASN A 31 -20.94 30.78 -21.38
CA ASN A 31 -22.23 30.20 -21.75
C ASN A 31 -22.16 29.28 -22.97
N VAL A 32 -21.19 29.47 -23.85
CA VAL A 32 -21.06 28.65 -25.08
C VAL A 32 -19.97 27.60 -24.90
N LEU A 33 -18.72 28.00 -24.61
CA LEU A 33 -17.59 27.07 -24.62
C LEU A 33 -17.55 26.16 -23.38
N VAL A 34 -17.88 26.67 -22.19
CA VAL A 34 -17.95 25.83 -20.98
C VAL A 34 -19.18 24.92 -21.03
N ALA A 35 -20.30 25.39 -21.57
CA ALA A 35 -21.48 24.55 -21.81
C ALA A 35 -21.17 23.41 -22.79
N GLU A 36 -20.43 23.71 -23.86
CA GLU A 36 -19.93 22.75 -24.83
C GLU A 36 -19.03 21.68 -24.19
N GLN A 37 -18.05 22.12 -23.40
CA GLN A 37 -17.17 21.21 -22.65
C GLN A 37 -17.98 20.33 -21.69
N SER A 38 -18.96 20.91 -20.99
CA SER A 38 -19.84 20.19 -20.08
C SER A 38 -20.69 19.15 -20.81
N LEU A 39 -21.13 19.46 -22.04
CA LEU A 39 -21.84 18.50 -22.89
C LEU A 39 -20.92 17.33 -23.27
N TYR A 40 -19.69 17.58 -23.69
CA TYR A 40 -18.74 16.52 -24.07
C TYR A 40 -18.46 15.60 -22.88
N LYS A 41 -18.25 16.19 -21.70
CA LYS A 41 -18.05 15.44 -20.46
C LYS A 41 -19.27 14.58 -20.12
N ARG A 42 -20.48 15.12 -20.23
CA ARG A 42 -21.74 14.38 -19.99
C ARG A 42 -21.91 13.22 -20.97
N GLU A 43 -21.49 13.41 -22.21
CA GLU A 43 -21.59 12.43 -23.29
C GLU A 43 -20.39 11.48 -23.34
N GLY A 44 -19.41 11.64 -22.44
CA GLY A 44 -18.24 10.76 -22.35
C GLY A 44 -17.26 10.91 -23.52
N LEU A 45 -17.26 12.07 -24.19
CA LEU A 45 -16.37 12.37 -25.30
C LEU A 45 -15.05 12.99 -24.82
N PRO A 46 -13.92 12.69 -25.50
CA PRO A 46 -12.66 13.35 -25.20
C PRO A 46 -12.73 14.83 -25.56
N TRP A 47 -12.34 15.68 -24.61
CA TRP A 47 -12.14 17.11 -24.84
C TRP A 47 -10.66 17.35 -25.13
N ASN A 48 -10.31 17.59 -26.38
CA ASN A 48 -8.93 17.93 -26.75
C ASN A 48 -8.69 19.38 -26.32
N GLY A 49 -7.90 19.53 -25.24
CA GLY A 49 -7.78 20.73 -24.42
C GLY A 49 -7.39 22.00 -25.15
N MET A 50 -8.38 22.70 -25.68
CA MET A 50 -8.29 24.15 -25.86
C MET A 50 -8.39 24.81 -24.49
N THR A 51 -7.33 25.50 -24.10
CA THR A 51 -7.35 26.42 -22.97
C THR A 51 -8.33 27.54 -23.34
N LEU A 52 -9.45 27.61 -22.62
CA LEU A 52 -10.41 28.69 -22.81
C LEU A 52 -9.75 30.00 -22.39
N PRO A 53 -9.84 31.07 -23.20
CA PRO A 53 -9.31 32.38 -22.83
C PRO A 53 -10.08 32.90 -21.62
N ASP A 54 -9.35 33.29 -20.57
CA ASP A 54 -9.91 33.88 -19.36
C ASP A 54 -9.76 35.40 -19.40
N SER A 55 -10.89 36.10 -19.53
CA SER A 55 -10.97 37.56 -19.51
C SER A 55 -11.06 38.12 -18.08
N GLN A 56 -11.26 37.29 -17.05
CA GLN A 56 -11.45 37.75 -15.67
C GLN A 56 -10.27 38.58 -15.13
N PRO A 57 -8.99 38.21 -15.38
CA PRO A 57 -7.85 39.03 -14.96
C PRO A 57 -7.86 40.43 -15.59
N VAL A 58 -8.29 40.54 -16.85
CA VAL A 58 -8.39 41.82 -17.58
C VAL A 58 -9.51 42.67 -17.01
N VAL A 59 -10.70 42.08 -16.84
CA VAL A 59 -11.87 42.73 -16.23
C VAL A 59 -11.53 43.25 -14.83
N ASN A 60 -10.96 42.41 -13.97
CA ASN A 60 -10.57 42.80 -12.61
C ASN A 60 -9.55 43.94 -12.63
N CYS A 61 -8.58 43.90 -13.55
CA CYS A 61 -7.60 44.95 -13.67
C CYS A 61 -8.26 46.29 -14.07
N ILE A 62 -9.18 46.28 -15.04
CA ILE A 62 -9.88 47.50 -15.47
C ILE A 62 -10.79 48.04 -14.35
N SER A 63 -11.49 47.17 -13.61
CA SER A 63 -12.28 47.60 -12.45
C SER A 63 -11.43 48.31 -11.40
N GLN A 64 -10.19 47.85 -11.18
CA GLN A 64 -9.25 48.53 -10.29
C GLN A 64 -8.76 49.86 -10.88
N VAL A 65 -8.52 49.95 -12.20
CA VAL A 65 -8.21 51.23 -12.88
C VAL A 65 -9.34 52.23 -12.66
N PHE A 66 -10.60 51.82 -12.83
CA PHE A 66 -11.77 52.67 -12.58
C PHE A 66 -11.89 53.10 -11.13
N ARG A 67 -11.61 52.21 -10.18
CA ARG A 67 -11.59 52.58 -8.76
C ARG A 67 -10.55 53.66 -8.46
N THR A 68 -9.32 53.49 -8.94
CA THR A 68 -8.27 54.51 -8.79
C THR A 68 -8.63 55.80 -9.54
N LEU A 69 -9.28 55.70 -10.70
CA LEU A 69 -9.74 56.86 -11.46
C LEU A 69 -10.79 57.66 -10.68
N ASP A 70 -11.76 56.99 -10.06
CA ASP A 70 -12.79 57.62 -9.23
C ASP A 70 -12.19 58.33 -8.01
N GLU A 71 -11.24 57.69 -7.32
CA GLU A 71 -10.52 58.27 -6.17
C GLU A 71 -9.81 59.58 -6.57
N TYR A 72 -9.08 59.57 -7.69
CA TYR A 72 -8.37 60.76 -8.18
C TYR A 72 -9.32 61.82 -8.75
N SER A 73 -10.42 61.44 -9.40
CA SER A 73 -11.41 62.38 -9.96
C SER A 73 -12.12 63.13 -8.83
N GLN A 74 -12.43 62.43 -7.73
CA GLN A 74 -12.99 63.04 -6.53
C GLN A 74 -11.99 64.00 -5.86
N LEU A 75 -10.71 63.63 -5.78
CA LEU A 75 -9.65 64.50 -5.25
C LEU A 75 -9.43 65.75 -6.11
N ALA A 76 -9.45 65.61 -7.43
CA ALA A 76 -9.35 66.75 -8.35
C ALA A 76 -10.51 67.73 -8.15
N THR A 77 -11.74 67.20 -8.04
CA THR A 77 -12.95 68.01 -7.86
C THR A 77 -13.03 68.69 -6.50
N THR A 78 -12.55 68.04 -5.42
CA THR A 78 -12.70 68.54 -4.05
C THR A 78 -11.50 69.34 -3.53
N ARG A 79 -10.29 69.04 -4.00
CA ARG A 79 -9.03 69.62 -3.47
C ARG A 79 -8.17 70.27 -4.55
N GLY A 80 -8.49 70.14 -5.84
CA GLY A 80 -7.73 70.72 -6.94
C GLY A 80 -6.29 70.20 -7.08
N SER A 81 -5.94 69.10 -6.40
CA SER A 81 -4.55 68.67 -6.20
C SER A 81 -4.15 67.42 -7.00
N ALA A 82 -5.07 66.83 -7.76
CA ALA A 82 -4.85 65.59 -8.50
C ALA A 82 -4.72 65.85 -10.01
N SER A 83 -3.75 65.20 -10.66
CA SER A 83 -3.55 65.25 -12.11
C SER A 83 -3.61 63.86 -12.75
N ASP A 84 -3.88 63.81 -14.07
CA ASP A 84 -3.90 62.56 -14.83
C ASP A 84 -2.56 61.80 -14.75
N GLU A 85 -1.44 62.52 -14.63
CA GLU A 85 -0.10 61.92 -14.53
C GLU A 85 0.09 61.20 -13.19
N GLN A 86 -0.41 61.80 -12.09
CA GLN A 86 -0.37 61.16 -10.77
C GLN A 86 -1.27 59.92 -10.73
N PHE A 87 -2.46 60.00 -11.34
CA PHE A 87 -3.35 58.85 -11.52
C PHE A 87 -2.66 57.72 -12.31
N CYS A 88 -2.01 58.04 -13.44
CA CYS A 88 -1.33 57.08 -14.28
C CYS A 88 -0.19 56.38 -13.52
N LEU A 89 0.67 57.15 -12.86
CA LEU A 89 1.78 56.61 -12.07
C LEU A 89 1.27 55.68 -10.96
N LYS A 90 0.23 56.11 -10.23
CA LYS A 90 -0.37 55.29 -9.17
C LYS A 90 -0.94 53.98 -9.71
N THR A 91 -1.68 54.04 -10.80
CA THR A 91 -2.28 52.87 -11.44
C THR A 91 -1.22 51.85 -11.88
N THR A 92 -0.14 52.33 -12.49
CA THR A 92 0.97 51.47 -12.96
C THR A 92 1.77 50.87 -11.79
N ASP A 93 2.05 51.64 -10.74
CA ASP A 93 2.75 51.16 -9.53
C ASP A 93 1.95 50.09 -8.78
N GLU A 94 0.64 50.30 -8.61
CA GLU A 94 -0.23 49.28 -8.01
C GLU A 94 -0.32 48.01 -8.86
N ALA A 95 -0.40 48.14 -10.18
CA ALA A 95 -0.42 46.99 -11.09
C ALA A 95 0.91 46.22 -11.06
N ALA A 96 2.05 46.91 -10.91
CA ALA A 96 3.37 46.29 -10.85
C ALA A 96 3.60 45.47 -9.56
N LYS A 97 2.93 45.83 -8.47
CA LYS A 97 3.00 45.14 -7.16
C LYS A 97 2.19 43.85 -7.13
N ASP A 98 1.15 43.74 -7.95
CA ASP A 98 0.29 42.56 -8.04
C ASP A 98 0.75 41.64 -9.19
N PRO A 99 1.16 40.39 -8.92
CA PRO A 99 1.61 39.45 -9.95
C PRO A 99 0.62 39.20 -11.09
N GLN A 100 -0.69 39.17 -10.80
CA GLN A 100 -1.71 38.93 -11.83
C GLN A 100 -1.92 40.18 -12.69
N ARG A 101 -1.99 41.36 -12.07
CA ARG A 101 -2.17 42.63 -12.79
C ARG A 101 -0.94 43.02 -13.61
N LYS A 102 0.27 42.67 -13.15
CA LYS A 102 1.53 42.93 -13.87
C LYS A 102 1.58 42.26 -15.25
N GLU A 103 0.92 41.12 -15.43
CA GLU A 103 0.85 40.45 -16.74
C GLU A 103 -0.16 41.10 -17.69
N VAL A 104 -1.19 41.76 -17.14
CA VAL A 104 -2.27 42.40 -17.87
C VAL A 104 -1.95 43.85 -18.22
N LEU A 105 -1.57 44.65 -17.21
CA LEU A 105 -1.30 46.08 -17.33
C LEU A 105 0.19 46.34 -17.16
N LYS A 106 0.79 46.97 -18.16
CA LYS A 106 2.22 47.32 -18.17
C LYS A 106 2.36 48.82 -18.40
N GLN A 107 3.31 49.43 -17.71
CA GLN A 107 3.70 50.80 -18.02
C GLN A 107 4.21 50.86 -19.46
N LEU A 108 3.96 51.98 -20.15
CA LEU A 108 4.55 52.23 -21.46
C LEU A 108 6.07 52.09 -21.35
N LYS A 109 6.70 51.49 -22.37
CA LYS A 109 8.17 51.37 -22.40
C LYS A 109 8.77 52.62 -23.05
N PRO A 110 9.91 53.13 -22.55
CA PRO A 110 10.65 54.15 -23.28
C PRO A 110 11.16 53.53 -24.57
N LEU A 111 11.15 54.30 -25.67
CA LEU A 111 11.56 53.83 -26.99
C LEU A 111 13.08 53.60 -27.03
N GLY A 112 13.51 52.45 -26.52
CA GLY A 112 14.87 51.91 -26.61
C GLY A 112 14.81 50.49 -27.13
N GLY A 113 14.45 50.31 -28.40
CA GLY A 113 14.54 49.00 -29.09
C GLY A 113 13.28 48.57 -29.84
N ARG A 114 13.37 48.64 -31.17
CA ARG A 114 12.77 47.72 -32.18
C ARG A 114 11.28 47.35 -32.14
N ARG A 115 10.42 48.00 -31.37
CA ARG A 115 8.97 47.94 -31.60
C ARG A 115 8.50 49.26 -32.19
N ALA A 116 8.68 49.37 -33.51
CA ALA A 116 7.82 50.24 -34.29
C ALA A 116 6.38 49.81 -33.99
N SER A 117 5.58 50.73 -33.47
CA SER A 117 4.13 50.63 -33.43
C SER A 117 3.63 50.11 -34.79
N ALA A 118 2.56 49.32 -34.79
CA ALA A 118 1.89 48.85 -36.00
C ALA A 118 1.39 49.99 -36.93
N PHE A 119 1.62 51.25 -36.54
CA PHE A 119 1.29 52.46 -37.26
C PHE A 119 2.54 53.36 -37.36
N PRO A 120 3.09 53.59 -38.56
CA PRO A 120 4.12 54.60 -38.79
C PRO A 120 3.51 56.01 -38.62
N GLY A 121 4.06 56.83 -37.71
CA GLY A 121 3.69 58.25 -37.54
C GLY A 121 3.01 58.63 -36.21
N ALA A 122 2.67 57.68 -35.34
CA ALA A 122 2.12 57.99 -34.03
C ALA A 122 3.23 58.37 -33.04
N VAL A 123 3.19 59.59 -32.49
CA VAL A 123 4.04 59.98 -31.35
C VAL A 123 3.55 59.21 -30.11
N PRO A 124 4.37 58.33 -29.50
CA PRO A 124 3.96 57.61 -28.30
C PRO A 124 3.76 58.60 -27.13
N PRO A 125 2.73 58.41 -26.28
CA PRO A 125 2.59 59.20 -25.06
C PRO A 125 3.81 59.03 -24.14
N ALA A 126 4.11 60.04 -23.33
CA ALA A 126 5.17 59.97 -22.33
C ALA A 126 4.90 58.83 -21.31
N LEU A 127 5.95 58.35 -20.64
CA LEU A 127 5.90 57.20 -19.71
C LEU A 127 4.88 57.34 -18.56
N ASN A 128 4.56 58.59 -18.20
CA ASN A 128 3.63 58.98 -17.14
C ASN A 128 2.24 59.39 -17.69
N GLN A 129 2.00 59.23 -18.98
CA GLN A 129 0.78 59.67 -19.67
C GLN A 129 0.02 58.50 -20.31
N GLY A 130 0.35 57.27 -19.95
CA GLY A 130 -0.36 56.11 -20.44
C GLY A 130 0.18 54.77 -19.96
N PHE A 131 -0.60 53.73 -20.26
CA PHE A 131 -0.27 52.35 -19.97
C PHE A 131 -0.82 51.43 -21.06
N THR A 132 -0.27 50.22 -21.14
CA THR A 132 -0.74 49.17 -22.06
C THR A 132 -1.56 48.15 -21.30
N ILE A 133 -2.74 47.79 -21.79
CA ILE A 133 -3.53 46.65 -21.31
C ILE A 133 -3.52 45.55 -22.37
N LYS A 134 -3.26 44.32 -21.93
CA LYS A 134 -3.32 43.12 -22.77
C LYS A 134 -4.74 42.54 -22.75
N HIS A 135 -5.55 42.91 -23.74
CA HIS A 135 -6.89 42.38 -23.97
C HIS A 135 -6.88 41.01 -24.67
N TYR A 136 -8.04 40.35 -24.77
CA TYR A 136 -8.18 39.11 -25.55
C TYR A 136 -7.81 39.33 -27.04
N ALA A 137 -8.09 40.51 -27.56
CA ALA A 137 -7.78 40.93 -28.94
C ALA A 137 -6.32 41.39 -29.14
N GLY A 138 -5.53 41.43 -28.06
CA GLY A 138 -4.13 41.87 -28.07
C GLY A 138 -3.86 43.12 -27.22
N PRO A 139 -2.60 43.59 -27.19
CA PRO A 139 -2.22 44.77 -26.40
C PRO A 139 -2.78 46.07 -27.01
N VAL A 140 -3.29 46.95 -26.15
CA VAL A 140 -3.79 48.29 -26.50
C VAL A 140 -3.15 49.33 -25.58
N ASP A 141 -2.61 50.38 -26.18
CA ASP A 141 -2.00 51.51 -25.47
C ASP A 141 -3.04 52.61 -25.25
N TYR A 142 -3.22 53.01 -23.99
CA TYR A 142 -4.17 54.04 -23.58
C TYR A 142 -3.43 55.29 -23.11
N ASN A 143 -3.87 56.45 -23.60
CA ASN A 143 -3.42 57.76 -23.15
C ASN A 143 -4.37 58.28 -22.07
N THR A 144 -3.83 58.54 -20.86
CA THR A 144 -4.61 58.94 -19.67
C THR A 144 -4.92 60.43 -19.61
N LYS A 145 -4.43 61.25 -20.54
CA LYS A 145 -4.67 62.69 -20.55
C LYS A 145 -6.18 63.00 -20.65
N GLY A 146 -6.67 63.84 -19.73
CA GLY A 146 -8.05 64.28 -19.63
C GLY A 146 -9.00 63.22 -19.07
N TRP A 147 -8.52 62.16 -18.44
CA TRP A 147 -9.40 61.10 -17.91
C TRP A 147 -10.17 61.56 -16.69
N LEU A 148 -9.57 62.37 -15.82
CA LEU A 148 -10.25 62.90 -14.64
C LEU A 148 -11.47 63.75 -15.02
N ASP A 149 -11.31 64.61 -16.04
CA ASP A 149 -12.40 65.44 -16.56
C ASP A 149 -13.46 64.60 -17.25
N LYS A 150 -13.04 63.67 -18.12
CA LYS A 150 -13.96 62.77 -18.83
C LYS A 150 -14.76 61.86 -17.91
N ASN A 151 -14.24 61.49 -16.75
CA ASN A 151 -14.95 60.63 -15.80
C ASN A 151 -15.93 61.41 -14.92
N ASN A 152 -15.88 62.74 -14.91
CA ASN A 152 -16.75 63.60 -14.11
C ASN A 152 -18.00 64.02 -14.91
N ASP A 153 -19.12 63.35 -14.63
CA ASP A 153 -20.42 63.60 -15.27
C ASP A 153 -21.24 64.71 -14.60
N ARG A 154 -20.63 65.48 -13.69
CA ARG A 154 -21.35 66.51 -12.94
C ARG A 154 -21.41 67.81 -13.74
N LEU A 155 -22.63 68.25 -14.03
CA LEU A 155 -22.86 69.60 -14.55
C LEU A 155 -22.76 70.64 -13.42
N LEU A 156 -22.48 71.88 -13.80
CA LEU A 156 -22.56 72.99 -12.85
C LEU A 156 -24.01 73.12 -12.36
N PRO A 157 -24.27 73.22 -11.04
CA PRO A 157 -25.63 73.31 -10.49
C PRO A 157 -26.44 74.46 -11.08
N GLU A 158 -25.79 75.57 -11.45
CA GLU A 158 -26.42 76.71 -12.11
C GLU A 158 -26.93 76.36 -13.51
N CYS A 159 -26.18 75.54 -14.25
CA CYS A 159 -26.59 75.07 -15.57
C CYS A 159 -27.75 74.07 -15.48
N GLU A 160 -27.72 73.13 -14.53
CA GLU A 160 -28.83 72.19 -14.31
C GLU A 160 -30.11 72.94 -13.91
N ARG A 161 -30.00 73.94 -13.03
CA ARG A 161 -31.13 74.78 -12.62
C ARG A 161 -31.71 75.54 -13.81
N LEU A 162 -30.87 76.13 -14.65
CA LEU A 162 -31.30 76.84 -15.86
C LEU A 162 -32.08 75.93 -16.83
N ILE A 163 -31.67 74.66 -16.97
CA ILE A 163 -32.37 73.68 -17.79
C ILE A 163 -33.74 73.35 -17.18
N CYS A 164 -33.78 73.08 -15.87
CA CYS A 164 -35.01 72.76 -15.14
C CYS A 164 -36.03 73.92 -15.15
N GLU A 165 -35.56 75.16 -15.05
CA GLU A 165 -36.38 76.40 -15.05
C GLU A 165 -36.78 76.86 -16.46
N SER A 166 -36.41 76.10 -17.51
CA SER A 166 -36.76 76.47 -18.88
C SER A 166 -38.27 76.57 -19.09
N THR A 167 -38.70 77.61 -19.79
CA THR A 167 -40.10 77.78 -20.20
C THR A 167 -40.53 76.79 -21.29
N CYS A 168 -39.58 76.13 -21.97
CA CYS A 168 -39.86 75.08 -22.93
C CYS A 168 -40.07 73.74 -22.18
N PRO A 169 -41.27 73.12 -22.26
CA PRO A 169 -41.56 71.88 -21.52
C PRO A 169 -40.61 70.73 -21.87
N LEU A 170 -40.16 70.65 -23.13
CA LEU A 170 -39.19 69.64 -23.56
C LEU A 170 -37.84 69.82 -22.87
N VAL A 171 -37.36 71.06 -22.74
CA VAL A 171 -36.06 71.35 -22.13
C VAL A 171 -36.11 71.12 -20.62
N SER A 172 -37.17 71.59 -19.96
CA SER A 172 -37.39 71.34 -18.53
C SER A 172 -37.49 69.84 -18.21
N ALA A 173 -38.13 69.05 -19.08
CA ALA A 173 -38.23 67.60 -18.93
C ALA A 173 -36.90 66.84 -19.09
N LEU A 174 -35.88 67.44 -19.72
CA LEU A 174 -34.54 66.86 -19.84
C LEU A 174 -33.64 67.16 -18.63
N GLY A 175 -34.03 68.11 -17.77
CA GLY A 175 -33.29 68.46 -16.57
C GLY A 175 -33.37 67.36 -15.51
N GLU A 176 -32.23 67.03 -14.90
CA GLU A 176 -32.22 66.18 -13.71
C GLU A 176 -32.29 67.08 -12.46
N PRO A 177 -33.29 66.90 -11.57
CA PRO A 177 -33.35 67.70 -10.35
C PRO A 177 -32.13 67.37 -9.47
N ASP A 178 -31.38 68.41 -9.10
CA ASP A 178 -30.15 68.29 -8.31
C ASP A 178 -30.43 67.57 -6.98
N GLN A 179 -29.97 66.32 -6.87
CA GLN A 179 -30.16 65.51 -5.66
C GLN A 179 -29.14 65.84 -4.54
N GLY A 180 -28.29 66.86 -4.72
CA GLY A 180 -27.55 67.52 -3.63
C GLY A 180 -26.61 66.65 -2.78
N LYS A 181 -26.28 65.42 -3.20
CA LYS A 181 -25.61 64.44 -2.31
C LYS A 181 -24.17 64.06 -2.67
N ALA A 182 -23.64 64.43 -3.83
CA ALA A 182 -22.25 64.09 -4.17
C ALA A 182 -21.57 65.20 -4.98
N SER A 183 -20.34 65.55 -4.59
CA SER A 183 -19.54 66.56 -5.29
C SER A 183 -19.03 66.08 -6.65
N PHE A 184 -19.06 64.77 -6.90
CA PHE A 184 -18.52 64.08 -8.06
C PHE A 184 -19.49 62.97 -8.50
N ARG A 185 -19.73 62.85 -9.81
CA ARG A 185 -20.53 61.79 -10.43
C ARG A 185 -19.64 61.01 -11.39
N SER A 186 -19.41 59.73 -11.11
CA SER A 186 -18.51 58.87 -11.89
C SER A 186 -19.21 58.23 -13.09
N ILE A 187 -18.69 58.50 -14.29
CA ILE A 187 -19.09 57.79 -15.51
C ILE A 187 -18.66 56.32 -15.43
N SER A 188 -17.44 56.04 -14.97
CA SER A 188 -16.90 54.68 -14.95
C SER A 188 -17.74 53.74 -14.07
N LYS A 189 -18.21 54.23 -12.91
CA LYS A 189 -19.09 53.49 -12.00
C LYS A 189 -20.48 53.26 -12.61
N ARG A 190 -21.10 54.30 -13.17
CA ARG A 190 -22.41 54.21 -13.84
C ARG A 190 -22.34 53.21 -14.99
N TYR A 191 -21.34 53.35 -15.85
CA TYR A 191 -21.13 52.46 -16.99
C TYR A 191 -20.95 50.99 -16.57
N THR A 192 -20.21 50.73 -15.49
CA THR A 192 -20.01 49.37 -14.97
C THR A 192 -21.34 48.76 -14.49
N GLN A 193 -22.17 49.54 -13.79
CA GLN A 193 -23.50 49.11 -13.33
C GLN A 193 -24.44 48.82 -14.51
N ASP A 194 -24.47 49.70 -15.51
CA ASP A 194 -25.29 49.53 -16.71
C ASP A 194 -24.87 48.27 -17.50
N LEU A 195 -23.56 48.02 -17.61
CA LEU A 195 -23.02 46.83 -18.25
C LEU A 195 -23.39 45.54 -17.50
N GLU A 196 -23.34 45.55 -16.16
CA GLU A 196 -23.81 44.41 -15.35
C GLU A 196 -25.32 44.17 -15.51
N GLY A 197 -26.13 45.23 -15.56
CA GLY A 197 -27.56 45.15 -15.82
C GLY A 197 -27.87 44.52 -17.19
N LEU A 198 -27.13 44.92 -18.22
CA LEU A 198 -27.21 44.32 -19.56
C LEU A 198 -26.88 42.82 -19.53
N LEU A 199 -25.76 42.42 -18.91
CA LEU A 199 -25.35 41.01 -18.83
C LEU A 199 -26.37 40.17 -18.05
N LYS A 200 -26.95 40.70 -16.98
CA LYS A 200 -28.02 40.04 -16.23
C LYS A 200 -29.25 39.79 -17.11
N THR A 201 -29.63 40.78 -17.91
CA THR A 201 -30.75 40.65 -18.86
C THR A 201 -30.46 39.58 -19.91
N LEU A 202 -29.27 39.58 -20.50
CA LEU A 202 -28.83 38.56 -21.44
C LEU A 202 -28.85 37.15 -20.83
N GLY A 203 -28.48 37.02 -19.55
CA GLY A 203 -28.56 35.79 -18.75
C GLY A 203 -29.93 35.12 -18.66
N THR A 204 -31.01 35.87 -18.91
CA THR A 204 -32.38 35.34 -18.86
C THR A 204 -32.91 34.87 -20.22
N CYS A 205 -32.16 35.10 -21.30
CA CYS A 205 -32.60 34.87 -22.66
C CYS A 205 -31.91 33.67 -23.31
N ASN A 206 -32.50 33.11 -24.37
CA ASN A 206 -31.78 32.24 -25.29
C ASN A 206 -31.09 33.10 -26.35
N LEU A 207 -29.78 32.94 -26.54
CA LEU A 207 -28.96 33.88 -27.30
C LEU A 207 -28.53 33.31 -28.64
N HIS A 208 -28.58 34.18 -29.65
CA HIS A 208 -28.03 33.94 -30.97
C HIS A 208 -26.94 34.96 -31.27
N TYR A 209 -25.79 34.50 -31.76
CA TYR A 209 -24.62 35.35 -32.00
C TYR A 209 -24.42 35.57 -33.50
N ILE A 210 -24.38 36.83 -33.92
CA ILE A 210 -24.08 37.25 -35.29
C ILE A 210 -22.82 38.11 -35.26
N ARG A 211 -21.80 37.75 -36.05
CA ARG A 211 -20.58 38.54 -36.21
C ARG A 211 -20.55 39.17 -37.59
N CYS A 212 -20.48 40.50 -37.63
CA CYS A 212 -20.45 41.27 -38.86
C CYS A 212 -19.02 41.70 -39.17
N PHE A 213 -18.59 41.54 -40.41
CA PHE A 213 -17.24 41.89 -40.84
C PHE A 213 -17.26 42.86 -42.02
N LYS A 214 -16.43 43.90 -41.96
CA LYS A 214 -16.24 44.87 -43.04
C LYS A 214 -15.24 44.32 -44.07
N PRO A 215 -15.61 44.12 -45.34
CA PRO A 215 -14.74 43.48 -46.33
C PRO A 215 -13.64 44.42 -46.87
N ASN A 216 -13.85 45.74 -46.83
CA ASN A 216 -12.87 46.75 -47.24
C ASN A 216 -13.22 48.11 -46.64
N GLU A 217 -12.23 48.97 -46.40
CA GLU A 217 -12.46 50.30 -45.80
C GLU A 217 -13.27 51.25 -46.68
N ALA A 218 -13.06 51.16 -48.00
CA ALA A 218 -13.65 52.03 -49.02
C ALA A 218 -15.14 51.78 -49.31
N GLN A 219 -15.76 50.82 -48.60
CA GLN A 219 -17.17 50.43 -48.78
C GLN A 219 -17.55 50.05 -50.22
N LYS A 220 -16.59 49.54 -50.99
CA LYS A 220 -16.81 49.13 -52.39
C LYS A 220 -17.37 47.71 -52.47
N PRO A 221 -18.36 47.45 -53.34
CA PRO A 221 -18.83 46.09 -53.59
C PRO A 221 -17.71 45.24 -54.21
N ARG A 222 -17.75 43.93 -53.97
CA ARG A 222 -16.81 42.92 -54.53
C ARG A 222 -15.31 43.19 -54.28
N THR A 223 -14.99 44.09 -53.35
CA THR A 223 -13.61 44.39 -52.96
C THR A 223 -13.34 43.75 -51.61
N PHE A 224 -12.26 42.98 -51.52
CA PHE A 224 -11.91 42.22 -50.33
C PHE A 224 -10.48 42.53 -49.90
N GLN A 225 -10.30 42.95 -48.65
CA GLN A 225 -9.00 43.24 -48.05
C GLN A 225 -8.69 42.17 -47.00
N PRO A 226 -7.85 41.16 -47.32
CA PRO A 226 -7.60 40.03 -46.42
C PRO A 226 -7.05 40.43 -45.05
N GLN A 227 -6.14 41.40 -44.99
CA GLN A 227 -5.51 41.83 -43.73
C GLN A 227 -6.52 42.52 -42.80
N LEU A 228 -7.36 43.41 -43.36
CA LEU A 228 -8.43 44.07 -42.61
C LEU A 228 -9.41 43.05 -42.01
N LEU A 229 -9.75 42.01 -42.78
CA LEU A 229 -10.64 40.97 -42.29
C LEU A 229 -9.97 40.11 -41.20
N LEU A 230 -8.71 39.73 -41.40
CA LEU A 230 -7.94 38.97 -40.41
C LEU A 230 -7.87 39.71 -39.08
N ASP A 231 -7.57 41.01 -39.11
CA ASP A 231 -7.55 41.86 -37.92
C ASP A 231 -8.90 41.88 -37.20
N GLN A 232 -10.01 41.99 -37.95
CA GLN A 232 -11.35 41.93 -37.36
C GLN A 232 -11.68 40.54 -36.77
N ILE A 233 -11.26 39.45 -37.41
CA ILE A 233 -11.48 38.08 -36.89
C ILE A 233 -10.74 37.88 -35.55
N VAL A 234 -9.49 38.36 -35.47
CA VAL A 234 -8.70 38.36 -34.23
C VAL A 234 -9.37 39.22 -33.17
N GLN A 235 -9.75 40.45 -33.51
CA GLN A 235 -10.39 41.39 -32.58
C GLN A 235 -11.77 40.95 -32.11
N CYS A 236 -12.46 40.11 -32.87
CA CYS A 236 -13.77 39.58 -32.52
C CYS A 236 -13.71 38.35 -31.60
N GLY A 237 -12.52 37.83 -31.30
CA GLY A 237 -12.34 36.69 -30.37
C GLY A 237 -13.00 35.40 -30.87
N THR A 238 -13.11 35.26 -32.19
CA THR A 238 -13.86 34.18 -32.85
C THR A 238 -12.94 33.02 -33.28
N ILE A 239 -11.63 33.19 -33.22
CA ILE A 239 -10.65 32.17 -33.64
C ILE A 239 -10.78 30.91 -32.76
N GLU A 240 -10.89 31.08 -31.45
CA GLU A 240 -11.02 30.00 -30.48
C GLU A 240 -12.33 29.23 -30.70
N LEU A 241 -13.44 29.93 -30.96
CA LEU A 241 -14.71 29.31 -31.31
C LEU A 241 -14.59 28.48 -32.60
N VAL A 242 -13.98 29.05 -33.65
CA VAL A 242 -13.80 28.35 -34.92
C VAL A 242 -12.96 27.09 -34.73
N LYS A 243 -11.91 27.15 -33.91
CA LYS A 243 -11.11 25.97 -33.55
C LYS A 243 -11.94 24.93 -32.80
N VAL A 244 -12.74 25.33 -31.80
CA VAL A 244 -13.66 24.43 -31.08
C VAL A 244 -14.65 23.77 -32.03
N MET A 245 -15.21 24.53 -32.98
CA MET A 245 -16.16 24.01 -33.96
C MET A 245 -15.50 23.09 -35.00
N HIS A 246 -14.27 23.39 -35.40
CA HIS A 246 -13.50 22.60 -36.36
C HIS A 246 -12.99 21.28 -35.75
N ASP A 247 -12.38 21.37 -34.56
CA ASP A 247 -11.79 20.24 -33.85
C ASP A 247 -12.82 19.43 -33.06
N GLY A 248 -13.97 20.03 -32.75
CA GLY A 248 -15.15 19.38 -32.18
C GLY A 248 -16.09 18.81 -33.23
N TYR A 249 -17.32 18.51 -32.80
CA TYR A 249 -18.39 17.92 -33.60
C TYR A 249 -19.58 18.91 -33.66
N PRO A 250 -19.70 19.67 -34.77
CA PRO A 250 -20.74 20.69 -34.91
C PRO A 250 -22.14 20.07 -35.08
N ASN A 251 -22.25 18.91 -35.72
CA ASN A 251 -23.53 18.24 -35.94
C ASN A 251 -23.77 17.19 -34.85
N ARG A 252 -24.94 17.25 -34.22
CA ARG A 252 -25.32 16.37 -33.10
C ARG A 252 -26.77 15.97 -33.26
N CYS A 253 -27.02 14.68 -33.16
CA CYS A 253 -28.36 14.13 -33.31
C CYS A 253 -28.60 13.11 -32.20
N SER A 254 -29.82 13.02 -31.70
CA SER A 254 -30.17 11.96 -30.74
C SER A 254 -30.11 10.59 -31.42
N PHE A 255 -29.92 9.54 -30.63
CA PHE A 255 -29.95 8.18 -31.17
C PHE A 255 -31.31 7.84 -31.80
N ASP A 256 -32.41 8.32 -31.22
CA ASP A 256 -33.75 8.15 -31.77
C ASP A 256 -33.91 8.82 -33.14
N GLU A 257 -33.48 10.08 -33.25
CA GLU A 257 -33.58 10.84 -34.51
C GLU A 257 -32.80 10.16 -35.64
N ILE A 258 -31.54 9.79 -35.40
CA ILE A 258 -30.70 9.12 -36.41
C ILE A 258 -31.28 7.75 -36.78
N SER A 259 -31.70 6.97 -35.79
CA SER A 259 -32.20 5.61 -36.03
C SER A 259 -33.51 5.62 -36.82
N MET A 260 -34.38 6.60 -36.57
CA MET A 260 -35.61 6.78 -37.35
C MET A 260 -35.33 7.34 -38.75
N ARG A 261 -34.50 8.39 -38.83
CA ARG A 261 -34.24 9.12 -40.09
C ARG A 261 -33.46 8.29 -41.12
N PHE A 262 -32.54 7.46 -40.67
CA PHE A 262 -31.69 6.61 -41.53
C PHE A 262 -32.05 5.12 -41.46
N ARG A 263 -33.26 4.78 -40.97
CA ARG A 263 -33.73 3.39 -40.86
C ARG A 263 -33.67 2.63 -42.18
N SER A 264 -33.97 3.31 -43.29
CA SER A 264 -34.04 2.73 -44.63
C SER A 264 -32.66 2.41 -45.24
N LEU A 265 -31.57 2.95 -44.67
CA LEU A 265 -30.22 2.76 -45.19
C LEU A 265 -29.60 1.41 -44.82
N LEU A 266 -30.19 0.69 -43.86
CA LEU A 266 -29.77 -0.65 -43.45
C LEU A 266 -30.93 -1.65 -43.60
N PRO A 267 -30.65 -2.94 -43.84
CA PRO A 267 -31.69 -3.97 -43.88
C PRO A 267 -32.47 -4.08 -42.56
N GLU A 268 -33.72 -4.58 -42.64
CA GLU A 268 -34.59 -4.74 -41.47
C GLU A 268 -33.99 -5.63 -40.38
N SER A 269 -33.11 -6.57 -40.76
CA SER A 269 -32.36 -7.40 -39.80
C SER A 269 -31.55 -6.59 -38.80
N PHE A 270 -31.17 -5.33 -39.11
CA PHE A 270 -30.43 -4.50 -38.18
C PHE A 270 -31.32 -3.79 -37.15
N GLN A 271 -32.63 -3.75 -37.35
CA GLN A 271 -33.57 -3.04 -36.50
C GLN A 271 -33.78 -3.69 -35.13
N HIS A 272 -33.49 -5.00 -35.01
CA HIS A 272 -33.55 -5.71 -33.74
C HIS A 272 -32.37 -5.37 -32.81
N TYR A 273 -31.30 -4.76 -33.33
CA TYR A 273 -30.17 -4.32 -32.52
C TYR A 273 -30.50 -3.01 -31.80
N GLY A 274 -29.93 -2.81 -30.60
CA GLY A 274 -30.08 -1.55 -29.89
C GLY A 274 -29.52 -0.37 -30.69
N MET A 275 -30.09 0.83 -30.49
CA MET A 275 -29.80 2.02 -31.31
C MET A 275 -28.30 2.33 -31.43
N ARG A 276 -27.52 2.19 -30.36
CA ARG A 276 -26.06 2.40 -30.40
C ARG A 276 -25.36 1.46 -31.40
N THR A 277 -25.75 0.18 -31.42
CA THR A 277 -25.19 -0.82 -32.34
C THR A 277 -25.69 -0.60 -33.76
N PHE A 278 -26.94 -0.16 -33.92
CA PHE A 278 -27.49 0.23 -35.22
C PHE A 278 -26.69 1.40 -35.83
N ILE A 279 -26.45 2.47 -35.06
CA ILE A 279 -25.71 3.64 -35.52
C ILE A 279 -24.25 3.29 -35.82
N GLU A 280 -23.60 2.48 -34.97
CA GLU A 280 -22.25 1.97 -35.23
C GLU A 280 -22.19 1.16 -36.54
N ALA A 281 -23.17 0.29 -36.78
CA ALA A 281 -23.27 -0.46 -38.03
C ALA A 281 -23.52 0.46 -39.23
N LEU A 282 -24.33 1.52 -39.08
CA LEU A 282 -24.59 2.50 -40.12
C LEU A 282 -23.31 3.22 -40.54
N MET A 283 -22.53 3.74 -39.58
CA MET A 283 -21.28 4.45 -39.88
C MET A 283 -20.26 3.53 -40.59
N LEU A 284 -20.17 2.27 -40.16
CA LEU A 284 -19.26 1.29 -40.77
C LEU A 284 -19.73 0.83 -42.17
N ALA A 285 -21.03 0.74 -42.40
CA ALA A 285 -21.58 0.29 -43.68
C ALA A 285 -21.33 1.31 -44.81
N TYR A 286 -21.31 2.60 -44.48
CA TYR A 286 -21.06 3.71 -45.40
C TYR A 286 -19.62 4.26 -45.32
N ASP A 287 -18.69 3.48 -44.77
CA ASP A 287 -17.26 3.80 -44.66
C ASP A 287 -16.94 5.18 -44.05
N VAL A 288 -17.75 5.66 -43.10
CA VAL A 288 -17.49 6.92 -42.42
C VAL A 288 -16.27 6.74 -41.49
N PRO A 289 -15.15 7.46 -41.71
CA PRO A 289 -13.93 7.26 -40.93
C PRO A 289 -14.16 7.50 -39.43
N GLN A 290 -13.51 6.72 -38.57
CA GLN A 290 -13.75 6.76 -37.12
C GLN A 290 -13.38 8.12 -36.48
N GLU A 291 -12.54 8.92 -37.12
CA GLU A 291 -12.16 10.27 -36.70
C GLU A 291 -13.26 11.31 -36.97
N GLN A 292 -14.19 11.00 -37.88
CA GLN A 292 -15.24 11.90 -38.35
C GLN A 292 -16.52 11.82 -37.51
N TRP A 293 -16.62 10.83 -36.61
CA TRP A 293 -17.78 10.62 -35.77
C TRP A 293 -17.43 10.03 -34.40
N ALA A 294 -18.27 10.32 -33.42
CA ALA A 294 -18.19 9.71 -32.10
C ALA A 294 -19.57 9.43 -31.53
N LEU A 295 -19.68 8.32 -30.79
CA LEU A 295 -20.90 7.99 -30.04
C LEU A 295 -20.75 8.47 -28.61
N GLY A 296 -21.63 9.39 -28.23
CA GLY A 296 -21.80 9.79 -26.85
C GLY A 296 -22.54 8.74 -26.02
N MET A 297 -23.12 9.20 -24.90
CA MET A 297 -24.01 8.42 -24.05
C MET A 297 -25.41 8.34 -24.65
N SER A 298 -25.90 9.42 -25.26
CA SER A 298 -27.26 9.53 -25.80
C SER A 298 -27.34 10.08 -27.22
N ARG A 299 -26.24 10.62 -27.76
CA ARG A 299 -26.20 11.32 -29.05
C ARG A 299 -25.07 10.84 -29.95
N LEU A 300 -25.30 10.91 -31.26
CA LEU A 300 -24.27 10.78 -32.28
C LEU A 300 -23.67 12.16 -32.55
N PHE A 301 -22.35 12.23 -32.60
CA PHE A 301 -21.56 13.43 -32.86
C PHE A 301 -20.85 13.27 -34.20
N LEU A 302 -21.01 14.25 -35.09
CA LEU A 302 -20.53 14.22 -36.46
C LEU A 302 -19.73 15.49 -36.78
N LYS A 303 -18.64 15.31 -37.52
CA LYS A 303 -17.88 16.42 -38.10
C LYS A 303 -18.72 17.18 -39.14
N ALA A 304 -18.27 18.38 -39.50
CA ALA A 304 -18.90 19.18 -40.54
C ALA A 304 -18.99 18.39 -41.86
N GLY A 305 -20.11 18.51 -42.57
CA GLY A 305 -20.34 17.82 -43.86
C GLY A 305 -20.82 16.36 -43.77
N GLN A 306 -20.50 15.62 -42.70
CA GLN A 306 -20.82 14.18 -42.62
C GLN A 306 -22.32 13.89 -42.57
N LEU A 307 -23.09 14.70 -41.84
CA LEU A 307 -24.55 14.54 -41.79
C LEU A 307 -25.17 14.75 -43.18
N LYS A 308 -24.68 15.76 -43.92
CA LYS A 308 -25.14 16.03 -45.29
C LYS A 308 -24.79 14.86 -46.22
N ALA A 309 -23.57 14.32 -46.13
CA ALA A 309 -23.18 13.16 -46.92
C ALA A 309 -24.10 11.94 -46.67
N LEU A 310 -24.49 11.69 -45.41
CA LEU A 310 -25.46 10.64 -45.07
C LEU A 310 -26.84 10.92 -45.65
N GLU A 311 -27.29 12.18 -45.67
CA GLU A 311 -28.56 12.58 -46.29
C GLU A 311 -28.55 12.44 -47.82
N ASP A 312 -27.44 12.80 -48.46
CA ASP A 312 -27.24 12.65 -49.90
C ASP A 312 -27.30 11.16 -50.27
N MET A 313 -26.57 10.29 -49.55
CA MET A 313 -26.62 8.83 -49.74
C MET A 313 -28.01 8.24 -49.51
N ARG A 314 -28.77 8.77 -48.53
CA ARG A 314 -30.17 8.37 -48.30
C ARG A 314 -31.07 8.79 -49.45
N SER A 315 -30.87 9.96 -50.01
CA SER A 315 -31.67 10.50 -51.12
C SER A 315 -31.37 9.78 -52.43
N GLU A 316 -30.12 9.39 -52.65
CA GLU A 316 -29.66 8.59 -53.79
C GLU A 316 -30.04 7.10 -53.69
N GLY A 317 -30.48 6.64 -52.52
CA GLY A 317 -30.84 5.24 -52.29
C GLY A 317 -29.63 4.29 -52.29
N ALA A 318 -28.44 4.78 -51.94
CA ALA A 318 -27.24 3.98 -51.85
C ALA A 318 -27.43 2.80 -50.89
N ARG A 319 -26.94 1.62 -51.28
CA ARG A 319 -27.01 0.41 -50.44
C ARG A 319 -25.61 -0.16 -50.20
N PRO A 320 -25.27 -0.53 -48.96
CA PRO A 320 -23.98 -1.12 -48.66
C PRO A 320 -23.89 -2.55 -49.22
N SER A 321 -22.69 -2.97 -49.61
CA SER A 321 -22.42 -4.33 -50.09
C SER A 321 -22.80 -5.38 -49.04
N ALA A 322 -23.39 -6.49 -49.49
CA ALA A 322 -23.78 -7.61 -48.63
C ALA A 322 -22.59 -8.19 -47.84
N GLU A 323 -21.39 -8.21 -48.43
CA GLU A 323 -20.17 -8.67 -47.77
C GLU A 323 -19.79 -7.77 -46.58
N LYS A 324 -19.93 -6.45 -46.74
CA LYS A 324 -19.66 -5.49 -45.66
C LYS A 324 -20.64 -5.70 -44.51
N LEU A 325 -21.92 -5.85 -44.80
CA LEU A 325 -22.93 -6.13 -43.79
C LEU A 325 -22.64 -7.44 -43.03
N ALA A 326 -22.24 -8.50 -43.73
CA ALA A 326 -21.85 -9.76 -43.09
C ALA A 326 -20.61 -9.59 -42.20
N ASN A 327 -19.62 -8.79 -42.61
CA ASN A 327 -18.44 -8.46 -41.80
C ASN A 327 -18.83 -7.69 -40.52
N ILE A 328 -19.73 -6.72 -40.63
CA ILE A 328 -20.23 -5.93 -39.49
C ILE A 328 -20.96 -6.86 -38.51
N VAL A 329 -21.85 -7.73 -38.98
CA VAL A 329 -22.58 -8.70 -38.12
C VAL A 329 -21.60 -9.64 -37.41
N ARG A 330 -20.61 -10.20 -38.12
CA ARG A 330 -19.55 -11.02 -37.50
C ARG A 330 -18.79 -10.23 -36.43
N GLY A 331 -18.48 -8.96 -36.70
CA GLY A 331 -17.86 -8.04 -35.73
C GLY A 331 -18.72 -7.82 -34.48
N ILE A 332 -20.03 -7.59 -34.64
CA ILE A 332 -20.98 -7.42 -33.54
C ILE A 332 -21.03 -8.68 -32.67
N ILE A 333 -21.14 -9.86 -33.28
CA ILE A 333 -21.17 -11.16 -32.58
C ILE A 333 -19.87 -11.35 -31.79
N ARG A 334 -18.71 -11.12 -32.40
CA ARG A 334 -17.41 -11.21 -31.74
C ARG A 334 -17.28 -10.26 -30.55
N LYS A 335 -17.72 -8.99 -30.70
CA LYS A 335 -17.74 -8.02 -29.59
C LYS A 335 -18.63 -8.49 -28.44
N ARG A 336 -19.82 -9.04 -28.73
CA ARG A 336 -20.73 -9.58 -27.70
C ARG A 336 -20.13 -10.79 -26.98
N TRP A 337 -19.54 -11.73 -27.72
CA TRP A 337 -18.86 -12.89 -27.15
C TRP A 337 -17.72 -12.49 -26.21
N ASN A 338 -16.88 -11.54 -26.65
CA ASN A 338 -15.78 -11.03 -25.82
C ASN A 338 -16.30 -10.33 -24.55
N ARG A 339 -17.39 -9.56 -24.62
CA ARG A 339 -18.01 -8.94 -23.43
C ARG A 339 -18.54 -10.00 -22.47
N ALA A 340 -19.23 -11.03 -22.97
CA ALA A 340 -19.72 -12.12 -22.13
C ALA A 340 -18.56 -12.86 -21.45
N GLY A 341 -17.50 -13.20 -22.20
CA GLY A 341 -16.30 -13.82 -21.65
C GLY A 341 -15.57 -12.94 -20.62
N ASN A 342 -15.53 -11.62 -20.82
CA ASN A 342 -14.99 -10.67 -19.85
C ASN A 342 -15.85 -10.58 -18.59
N ALA A 343 -17.18 -10.54 -18.74
CA ALA A 343 -18.11 -10.52 -17.62
C ALA A 343 -17.98 -11.78 -16.76
N VAL A 344 -17.93 -12.96 -17.37
CA VAL A 344 -17.73 -14.24 -16.65
C VAL A 344 -16.38 -14.26 -15.92
N ARG A 345 -15.29 -13.83 -16.60
CA ARG A 345 -13.97 -13.70 -15.95
C ARG A 345 -14.01 -12.77 -14.74
N LEU A 346 -14.68 -11.62 -14.87
CA LEU A 346 -14.83 -10.66 -13.78
C LEU A 346 -15.67 -11.24 -12.63
N CYS A 347 -16.80 -11.90 -12.93
CA CYS A 347 -17.65 -12.55 -11.93
C CYS A 347 -16.91 -13.66 -11.18
N ASN A 348 -15.99 -14.38 -11.82
CA ASN A 348 -15.17 -15.40 -11.16
C ASN A 348 -13.98 -14.81 -10.38
N TYR A 349 -13.46 -13.66 -10.82
CA TYR A 349 -12.32 -12.98 -10.20
C TYR A 349 -12.74 -12.15 -8.98
N LEU A 350 -13.82 -11.39 -9.08
CA LEU A 350 -14.24 -10.39 -8.09
C LEU A 350 -14.47 -10.99 -6.69
N PRO A 351 -15.15 -12.15 -6.51
CA PRO A 351 -15.30 -12.77 -5.20
C PRO A 351 -13.96 -13.17 -4.58
N LYS A 352 -13.03 -13.73 -5.38
CA LYS A 352 -11.69 -14.11 -4.93
C LYS A 352 -10.89 -12.88 -4.48
N PHE A 353 -10.97 -11.80 -5.25
CA PHE A 353 -10.31 -10.53 -4.92
C PHE A 353 -10.88 -9.90 -3.64
N LEU A 354 -12.21 -9.89 -3.49
CA LEU A 354 -12.87 -9.41 -2.27
C LEU A 354 -12.49 -10.25 -1.05
N GLN A 355 -12.46 -11.57 -1.18
CA GLN A 355 -12.02 -12.47 -0.11
C GLN A 355 -10.58 -12.17 0.33
N GLN A 356 -9.66 -11.96 -0.62
CA GLN A 356 -8.29 -11.56 -0.30
C GLN A 356 -8.23 -10.23 0.49
N ILE A 357 -9.04 -9.24 0.12
CA ILE A 357 -9.14 -7.97 0.86
C ILE A 357 -9.66 -8.20 2.29
N TYR A 358 -10.70 -9.02 2.46
CA TYR A 358 -11.26 -9.33 3.78
C TYR A 358 -10.25 -10.08 4.66
N GLU A 359 -9.53 -11.06 4.11
CA GLU A 359 -8.49 -11.81 4.83
C GLU A 359 -7.33 -10.89 5.25
N GLN A 360 -6.87 -10.00 4.37
CA GLN A 360 -5.83 -9.02 4.72
C GLN A 360 -6.28 -8.09 5.86
N ARG A 361 -7.53 -7.61 5.82
CA ARG A 361 -8.09 -6.78 6.91
C ARG A 361 -8.18 -7.58 8.21
N ALA A 362 -8.64 -8.83 8.16
CA ALA A 362 -8.72 -9.72 9.33
C ALA A 362 -7.33 -9.99 9.93
N ARG A 363 -6.32 -10.29 9.11
CA ARG A 363 -4.91 -10.48 9.56
C ARG A 363 -4.38 -9.23 10.25
N ARG A 364 -4.57 -8.04 9.67
CA ARG A 364 -4.15 -6.76 10.28
C ARG A 364 -4.82 -6.55 11.64
N LEU A 365 -6.11 -6.86 11.77
CA LEU A 365 -6.83 -6.74 13.03
C LEU A 365 -6.35 -7.76 14.07
N ALA A 366 -6.10 -9.00 13.67
CA ALA A 366 -5.57 -10.05 14.55
C ALA A 366 -4.17 -9.68 15.08
N ILE A 367 -3.29 -9.16 14.22
CA ILE A 367 -1.97 -8.65 14.61
C ILE A 367 -2.13 -7.52 15.64
N ARG A 368 -2.99 -6.52 15.38
CA ARG A 368 -3.26 -5.43 16.35
C ARG A 368 -3.78 -5.96 17.69
N ARG A 369 -4.67 -6.95 17.69
CA ARG A 369 -5.17 -7.60 18.93
C ARG A 369 -4.04 -8.31 19.69
N ARG A 370 -3.18 -9.05 18.98
CA ARG A 370 -2.04 -9.76 19.57
C ARG A 370 -1.01 -8.81 20.19
N PHE A 371 -0.68 -7.71 19.50
CA PHE A 371 0.19 -6.66 20.05
C PHE A 371 -0.41 -5.99 21.30
N ARG A 372 -1.71 -5.64 21.28
CA ARG A 372 -2.40 -5.12 22.47
C ARG A 372 -2.39 -6.11 23.64
N GLY A 373 -2.64 -7.40 23.37
CA GLY A 373 -2.57 -8.46 24.38
C GLY A 373 -1.17 -8.62 24.98
N ALA A 374 -0.14 -8.67 24.12
CA ALA A 374 1.25 -8.76 24.54
C ALA A 374 1.69 -7.56 25.38
N PHE A 375 1.29 -6.34 25.00
CA PHE A 375 1.57 -5.13 25.76
C PHE A 375 0.94 -5.17 27.16
N LYS A 376 -0.34 -5.57 27.27
CA LYS A 376 -1.03 -5.76 28.56
C LYS A 376 -0.35 -6.85 29.41
N ALA A 377 0.04 -7.97 28.82
CA ALA A 377 0.75 -9.04 29.52
C ALA A 377 2.13 -8.59 30.02
N LEU A 378 2.90 -7.87 29.21
CA LEU A 378 4.19 -7.30 29.60
C LEU A 378 4.03 -6.32 30.77
N GLN A 379 3.02 -5.45 30.71
CA GLN A 379 2.70 -4.53 31.80
C GLN A 379 2.36 -5.27 33.09
N PHE A 380 1.52 -6.30 33.02
CA PHE A 380 1.18 -7.16 34.16
C PHE A 380 2.42 -7.85 34.76
N VAL A 381 3.26 -8.47 33.93
CA VAL A 381 4.50 -9.13 34.37
C VAL A 381 5.45 -8.12 35.04
N ARG A 382 5.63 -6.92 34.48
CA ARG A 382 6.48 -5.88 35.10
C ARG A 382 5.98 -5.49 36.49
N VAL A 383 4.68 -5.30 36.65
CA VAL A 383 4.06 -4.97 37.95
C VAL A 383 4.17 -6.14 38.93
N ALA A 384 3.90 -7.37 38.49
CA ALA A 384 3.99 -8.57 39.32
C ALA A 384 5.44 -8.85 39.80
N VAL A 385 6.42 -8.76 38.90
CA VAL A 385 7.85 -8.95 39.25
C VAL A 385 8.34 -7.88 40.22
N ALA A 386 7.92 -6.62 40.05
CA ALA A 386 8.24 -5.56 41.00
C ALA A 386 7.66 -5.87 42.40
N SER A 387 6.41 -6.32 42.47
CA SER A 387 5.75 -6.74 43.73
C SER A 387 6.47 -7.93 44.39
N ILE A 388 6.84 -8.96 43.62
CA ILE A 388 7.56 -10.14 44.15
C ILE A 388 8.96 -9.75 44.65
N LYS A 389 9.70 -8.93 43.91
CA LYS A 389 11.02 -8.42 44.35
C LYS A 389 10.90 -7.61 45.64
N ALA A 390 9.86 -6.78 45.78
CA ALA A 390 9.60 -6.04 47.02
C ALA A 390 9.32 -6.98 48.20
N LYS A 391 8.44 -7.98 48.03
CA LYS A 391 8.16 -8.99 49.07
C LYS A 391 9.40 -9.81 49.45
N ARG A 392 10.21 -10.24 48.47
CA ARG A 392 11.46 -10.97 48.73
C ARG A 392 12.48 -10.13 49.50
N ARG A 393 12.63 -8.84 49.17
CA ARG A 393 13.50 -7.92 49.92
C ARG A 393 13.03 -7.76 51.37
N ALA A 394 11.72 -7.63 51.59
CA ALA A 394 11.16 -7.56 52.94
C ALA A 394 11.40 -8.85 53.75
N ASN A 395 11.14 -10.02 53.14
CA ASN A 395 11.36 -11.30 53.80
C ASN A 395 12.85 -11.57 54.08
N LEU A 396 13.74 -11.28 53.13
CA LEU A 396 15.19 -11.45 53.32
C LEU A 396 15.69 -10.54 54.46
N ALA A 397 15.23 -9.29 54.52
CA ALA A 397 15.55 -8.39 55.62
C ALA A 397 15.05 -8.94 56.98
N GLY A 398 13.87 -9.56 57.01
CA GLY A 398 13.35 -10.26 58.19
C GLY A 398 14.18 -11.48 58.59
N SER A 399 14.49 -12.37 57.64
CA SER A 399 15.28 -13.57 57.89
C SER A 399 16.72 -13.26 58.32
N LEU A 400 17.36 -12.25 57.72
CA LEU A 400 18.71 -11.81 58.13
C LEU A 400 18.73 -11.27 59.56
N ARG A 401 17.69 -10.55 59.99
CA ARG A 401 17.54 -10.12 61.39
C ARG A 401 17.46 -11.32 62.34
N VAL A 402 16.67 -12.34 62.00
CA VAL A 402 16.53 -13.56 62.82
C VAL A 402 17.82 -14.40 62.82
N ALA A 403 18.48 -14.55 61.68
CA ALA A 403 19.74 -15.29 61.56
C ALA A 403 20.88 -14.62 62.34
N ALA A 404 20.96 -13.28 62.31
CA ALA A 404 21.90 -12.52 63.13
C ALA A 404 21.67 -12.78 64.63
N LEU A 405 20.42 -12.77 65.08
CA LEU A 405 20.05 -13.10 66.46
C LEU A 405 20.42 -14.54 66.84
N LEU A 406 20.12 -15.52 65.97
CA LEU A 406 20.44 -16.93 66.21
C LEU A 406 21.94 -17.21 66.23
N HIS A 407 22.72 -16.61 65.34
CA HIS A 407 24.17 -16.82 65.26
C HIS A 407 24.89 -16.32 66.51
N VAL A 408 24.45 -15.18 67.07
CA VAL A 408 24.97 -14.67 68.36
C VAL A 408 24.69 -15.65 69.49
N ARG A 409 23.52 -16.31 69.48
CA ARG A 409 23.09 -17.23 70.54
C ARG A 409 23.71 -18.63 70.41
N SER A 410 23.84 -19.16 69.19
CA SER A 410 24.36 -20.51 68.92
C SER A 410 25.87 -20.62 69.09
N ARG A 411 26.65 -19.57 68.81
CA ARG A 411 28.10 -19.54 69.08
C ARG A 411 28.42 -19.81 70.55
N ARG A 412 27.62 -19.27 71.48
CA ARG A 412 27.78 -19.53 72.92
C ARG A 412 27.49 -21.00 73.27
N TRP A 413 26.48 -21.60 72.65
CA TRP A 413 26.09 -22.99 72.93
C TRP A 413 27.06 -24.02 72.34
N LEU A 414 27.52 -23.82 71.09
CA LEU A 414 28.42 -24.76 70.39
C LEU A 414 29.80 -24.84 71.04
N ALA A 415 30.30 -23.76 71.63
CA ALA A 415 31.54 -23.77 72.40
C ALA A 415 31.47 -24.81 73.54
N GLY A 416 30.38 -24.81 74.32
CA GLY A 416 30.19 -25.76 75.43
C GLY A 416 29.80 -27.19 75.02
N ALA A 417 29.39 -27.43 73.77
CA ALA A 417 29.11 -28.78 73.28
C ALA A 417 30.38 -29.52 72.82
N ARG A 418 31.33 -28.79 72.21
CA ARG A 418 32.60 -29.35 71.71
C ARG A 418 33.48 -29.91 72.83
N GLU A 419 33.53 -29.23 73.98
CA GLU A 419 34.26 -29.71 75.16
C GLU A 419 33.71 -31.05 75.67
N ARG A 420 32.39 -31.22 75.67
CA ARG A 420 31.74 -32.44 76.16
C ARG A 420 31.97 -33.66 75.25
N LEU A 421 32.00 -33.47 73.93
CA LEU A 421 32.21 -34.55 72.97
C LEU A 421 33.66 -35.09 73.01
N ALA A 422 34.64 -34.20 73.16
CA ALA A 422 36.05 -34.58 73.26
C ALA A 422 36.32 -35.51 74.47
N ALA A 423 35.68 -35.24 75.62
CA ALA A 423 35.81 -36.07 76.81
C ALA A 423 35.22 -37.49 76.64
N ALA A 424 34.10 -37.62 75.92
CA ALA A 424 33.42 -38.91 75.73
C ALA A 424 34.18 -39.85 74.77
N LEU A 425 34.82 -39.31 73.73
CA LEU A 425 35.57 -40.11 72.75
C LEU A 425 36.88 -40.67 73.32
N ALA A 426 37.50 -40.00 74.30
CA ALA A 426 38.69 -40.49 74.98
C ALA A 426 38.40 -41.77 75.78
N LYS A 427 37.29 -41.79 76.55
CA LYS A 427 36.90 -42.96 77.35
C LYS A 427 36.64 -44.23 76.53
N ARG A 428 35.98 -44.10 75.37
CA ARG A 428 35.67 -45.28 74.52
C ARG A 428 36.91 -45.97 73.96
N ARG A 429 37.98 -45.23 73.68
CA ARG A 429 39.22 -45.79 73.11
C ARG A 429 39.96 -46.67 74.11
N GLU A 430 39.92 -46.32 75.40
CA GLU A 430 40.56 -47.13 76.45
C GLU A 430 39.85 -48.48 76.68
N GLU A 431 38.52 -48.52 76.57
CA GLU A 431 37.74 -49.76 76.74
C GLU A 431 37.95 -50.77 75.60
N GLU A 432 38.07 -50.30 74.35
CA GLU A 432 38.27 -51.17 73.18
C GLU A 432 39.66 -51.84 73.16
N GLU A 433 40.71 -51.18 73.67
CA GLU A 433 42.05 -51.77 73.72
C GLU A 433 42.18 -52.90 74.76
N ARG A 434 41.43 -52.81 75.87
CA ARG A 434 41.45 -53.83 76.92
C ARG A 434 40.84 -55.14 76.45
N GLN A 435 39.72 -55.09 75.72
CA GLN A 435 39.02 -56.29 75.23
C GLN A 435 39.85 -57.09 74.21
N ARG A 436 40.64 -56.41 73.36
CA ARG A 436 41.50 -57.08 72.37
C ARG A 436 42.62 -57.90 73.02
N ARG A 437 43.15 -57.47 74.17
CA ARG A 437 44.23 -58.18 74.88
C ARG A 437 43.74 -59.47 75.53
N GLU A 438 42.54 -59.46 76.09
CA GLU A 438 41.95 -60.65 76.74
C GLU A 438 41.58 -61.75 75.72
N GLU A 439 41.13 -61.37 74.52
CA GLU A 439 40.75 -62.33 73.47
C GLU A 439 41.96 -63.04 72.84
N GLN A 440 43.12 -62.37 72.79
CA GLN A 440 44.34 -62.91 72.21
C GLN A 440 44.98 -64.00 73.09
N GLN A 441 44.91 -63.85 74.42
CA GLN A 441 45.45 -64.83 75.37
C GLN A 441 44.69 -66.17 75.35
N ARG A 442 43.36 -66.15 75.20
CA ARG A 442 42.54 -67.38 75.16
C ARG A 442 42.86 -68.27 73.97
N ARG A 443 43.17 -67.68 72.80
CA ARG A 443 43.47 -68.43 71.57
C ARG A 443 44.81 -69.17 71.65
N GLU A 444 45.79 -68.64 72.38
CA GLU A 444 47.10 -69.28 72.55
C GLU A 444 47.06 -70.49 73.50
N GLU A 445 46.19 -70.49 74.52
CA GLU A 445 46.03 -71.63 75.44
C GLU A 445 45.34 -72.84 74.78
N GLU A 446 44.28 -72.61 74.00
CA GLU A 446 43.56 -73.69 73.28
C GLU A 446 44.44 -74.42 72.26
N GLN A 447 45.43 -73.73 71.69
CA GLN A 447 46.32 -74.28 70.67
C GLN A 447 47.36 -75.24 71.27
N ARG A 448 47.86 -74.96 72.49
CA ARG A 448 48.82 -75.82 73.19
C ARG A 448 48.22 -77.15 73.64
N GLN A 449 46.95 -77.15 74.07
CA GLN A 449 46.30 -78.38 74.55
C GLN A 449 46.06 -79.40 73.42
N ARG A 450 45.81 -78.94 72.20
CA ARG A 450 45.59 -79.83 71.03
C ARG A 450 46.87 -80.54 70.58
N GLU A 451 48.02 -79.87 70.67
CA GLU A 451 49.32 -80.44 70.28
C GLU A 451 49.81 -81.54 71.26
N GLU A 452 49.43 -81.45 72.54
CA GLU A 452 49.79 -82.44 73.57
C GLU A 452 49.00 -83.75 73.43
N GLU A 453 47.71 -83.68 73.06
CA GLU A 453 46.87 -84.88 72.84
C GLU A 453 47.29 -85.70 71.62
N GLU A 454 47.73 -85.07 70.53
CA GLU A 454 48.19 -85.78 69.33
C GLU A 454 49.48 -86.57 69.57
N ARG A 455 50.41 -86.04 70.38
CA ARG A 455 51.68 -86.74 70.69
C ARG A 455 51.46 -88.02 71.49
N ARG A 456 50.53 -88.04 72.44
CA ARG A 456 50.22 -89.25 73.24
C ARG A 456 49.66 -90.40 72.39
N ARG A 457 48.82 -90.10 71.39
CA ARG A 457 48.25 -91.13 70.50
C ARG A 457 49.29 -91.82 69.63
N GLN A 458 50.30 -91.08 69.16
CA GLN A 458 51.35 -91.64 68.30
C GLN A 458 52.31 -92.58 69.07
N GLU A 459 52.49 -92.36 70.37
CA GLU A 459 53.39 -93.15 71.21
C GLU A 459 52.76 -94.52 71.57
N GLU A 460 51.44 -94.57 71.78
CA GLU A 460 50.70 -95.82 72.05
C GLU A 460 50.62 -96.75 70.84
N GLU A 461 50.54 -96.21 69.62
CA GLU A 461 50.44 -97.00 68.38
C GLU A 461 51.76 -97.72 68.03
N ARG A 462 52.91 -97.08 68.33
CA ARG A 462 54.24 -97.69 68.12
C ARG A 462 54.49 -98.90 69.02
N GLN A 463 54.04 -98.86 70.27
CA GLN A 463 54.27 -99.95 71.22
C GLN A 463 53.46 -101.22 70.90
N ARG A 464 52.28 -101.10 70.26
CA ARG A 464 51.48 -102.25 69.82
C ARG A 464 52.13 -103.04 68.69
N LEU A 465 52.74 -102.35 67.73
CA LEU A 465 53.34 -102.98 66.54
C LEU A 465 54.61 -103.79 66.86
N GLU A 466 55.36 -103.43 67.91
CA GLU A 466 56.58 -104.15 68.29
C GLU A 466 56.29 -105.46 69.05
N ALA A 467 55.20 -105.51 69.83
CA ALA A 467 54.79 -106.70 70.57
C ALA A 467 54.33 -107.85 69.66
N GLU A 468 53.58 -107.56 68.58
CA GLU A 468 53.12 -108.58 67.62
C GLU A 468 54.28 -109.27 66.88
N ARG A 469 55.40 -108.57 66.68
CA ARG A 469 56.54 -109.11 65.93
C ARG A 469 57.31 -110.17 66.71
N GLN A 470 57.37 -110.06 68.04
CA GLN A 470 58.07 -111.01 68.91
C GLN A 470 57.29 -112.32 69.14
N GLU A 471 55.97 -112.31 68.96
CA GLU A 471 55.12 -113.50 69.13
C GLU A 471 55.21 -114.47 67.94
N GLN A 472 55.37 -113.95 66.71
CA GLN A 472 55.45 -114.78 65.51
C GLN A 472 56.74 -115.59 65.37
N GLU A 473 57.86 -115.17 65.98
CA GLU A 473 59.12 -115.92 65.92
C GLU A 473 59.14 -117.13 66.87
N ARG A 474 58.49 -117.06 68.04
CA ARG A 474 58.43 -118.19 68.99
C ARG A 474 57.65 -119.38 68.42
N LEU A 475 56.55 -119.11 67.69
CA LEU A 475 55.67 -120.16 67.16
C LEU A 475 56.33 -120.99 66.04
N LYS A 476 57.29 -120.44 65.30
CA LYS A 476 57.89 -121.12 64.13
C LYS A 476 58.88 -122.23 64.48
N LEU A 477 59.61 -122.16 65.60
CA LEU A 477 60.62 -123.18 65.89
C LEU A 477 60.11 -124.35 66.73
N GLU A 478 59.03 -124.16 67.48
CA GLU A 478 58.37 -125.24 68.22
C GLU A 478 57.78 -126.31 67.26
N GLU A 479 57.40 -125.91 66.04
CA GLU A 479 56.95 -126.81 64.98
C GLU A 479 58.06 -127.71 64.42
N GLN A 480 59.31 -127.26 64.33
CA GLN A 480 60.40 -128.08 63.78
C GLN A 480 60.78 -129.25 64.70
N ARG A 481 60.59 -129.10 66.01
CA ARG A 481 60.88 -130.18 66.98
C ARG A 481 59.89 -131.34 66.90
N LYS A 482 58.62 -131.09 66.55
CA LYS A 482 57.59 -132.14 66.52
C LYS A 482 57.69 -133.07 65.31
N ARG A 483 58.18 -132.58 64.16
CA ARG A 483 58.17 -133.37 62.91
C ARG A 483 59.16 -134.54 62.87
N LEU A 484 60.28 -134.46 63.58
CA LEU A 484 61.28 -135.55 63.54
C LEU A 484 60.97 -136.68 64.52
N GLU A 485 60.12 -136.43 65.52
CA GLU A 485 59.73 -137.45 66.49
C GLU A 485 58.67 -138.42 65.91
N GLU A 486 57.85 -137.95 64.97
CA GLU A 486 56.85 -138.79 64.28
C GLU A 486 57.45 -139.82 63.31
N GLU A 487 58.62 -139.55 62.74
CA GLU A 487 59.27 -140.49 61.81
C GLU A 487 59.88 -141.70 62.53
N ARG A 488 60.16 -141.56 63.84
CA ARG A 488 60.66 -142.63 64.72
C ARG A 488 59.65 -143.75 64.93
N LEU A 489 58.34 -143.51 64.80
CA LEU A 489 57.29 -144.47 65.14
C LEU A 489 56.80 -145.31 63.95
N ARG A 490 57.08 -144.90 62.71
CA ARG A 490 56.48 -145.54 61.53
C ARG A 490 57.24 -146.78 61.05
N LEU A 491 58.56 -146.82 61.21
CA LEU A 491 59.39 -147.92 60.72
C LEU A 491 59.39 -149.16 61.62
N GLU A 492 59.01 -148.99 62.89
CA GLU A 492 58.88 -150.10 63.84
C GLU A 492 57.61 -150.94 63.58
N ALA A 493 56.56 -150.33 62.99
CA ALA A 493 55.28 -150.98 62.71
C ALA A 493 55.27 -151.84 61.43
N GLU A 494 56.22 -151.65 60.52
CA GLU A 494 56.18 -152.32 59.21
C GLU A 494 56.91 -153.67 59.18
N ARG A 495 57.90 -153.90 60.07
CA ARG A 495 58.67 -155.16 60.04
C ARG A 495 57.96 -156.33 60.73
N LEU A 496 57.11 -156.05 61.72
CA LEU A 496 56.23 -157.04 62.34
C LEU A 496 55.22 -157.65 61.35
N LYS A 497 54.91 -156.98 60.22
CA LYS A 497 53.98 -157.52 59.21
C LYS A 497 54.59 -158.53 58.24
N ARG A 498 55.92 -158.63 58.15
CA ARG A 498 56.57 -159.60 57.25
C ARG A 498 56.79 -160.97 57.89
N GLU A 499 56.67 -161.07 59.21
CA GLU A 499 56.67 -162.35 59.92
C GLU A 499 55.37 -163.14 59.73
N GLU A 500 54.25 -162.52 59.32
CA GLU A 500 52.94 -163.21 59.21
C GLU A 500 52.61 -163.78 57.80
N GLU A 501 53.32 -163.40 56.73
CA GLU A 501 52.95 -163.81 55.36
C GLU A 501 53.72 -165.05 54.84
N GLU A 502 54.93 -165.35 55.32
CA GLU A 502 55.69 -166.52 54.84
C GLU A 502 55.27 -167.84 55.52
N GLU A 503 54.70 -167.80 56.72
CA GLU A 503 54.09 -168.97 57.37
C GLU A 503 52.83 -169.47 56.62
N ARG A 504 52.19 -168.63 55.80
CA ARG A 504 50.89 -168.93 55.17
C ARG A 504 51.00 -169.62 53.82
N LEU A 505 52.14 -169.52 53.13
CA LEU A 505 52.12 -169.79 51.70
C LEU A 505 52.42 -171.25 51.32
N ARG A 506 53.37 -171.98 51.91
CA ARG A 506 53.78 -173.26 51.25
C ARG A 506 53.79 -174.55 52.06
N ARG A 507 52.95 -174.52 53.08
CA ARG A 507 51.95 -175.58 53.32
C ARG A 507 51.17 -176.00 52.04
N GLU A 508 51.16 -175.20 50.96
CA GLU A 508 50.64 -175.56 49.62
C GLU A 508 51.59 -176.43 48.73
N GLU A 509 52.87 -176.66 49.08
CA GLU A 509 53.76 -177.52 48.27
C GLU A 509 53.80 -179.00 48.71
N GLU A 510 53.39 -179.32 49.94
CA GLU A 510 53.09 -180.70 50.37
C GLU A 510 51.92 -181.34 49.59
N GLU A 511 51.02 -180.55 48.97
CA GLU A 511 49.80 -181.07 48.31
C GLU A 511 49.93 -181.39 46.81
N LYS A 512 51.03 -181.02 46.12
CA LYS A 512 51.08 -181.09 44.64
C LYS A 512 51.99 -182.13 43.97
N ARG A 513 52.84 -182.90 44.67
CA ARG A 513 53.62 -183.98 44.00
C ARG A 513 53.56 -185.38 44.59
N LEU A 514 52.68 -185.60 45.57
CA LEU A 514 51.97 -186.88 45.70
C LEU A 514 51.11 -187.23 44.46
N ALA A 515 50.93 -186.32 43.49
CA ALA A 515 50.02 -186.47 42.36
C ALA A 515 50.60 -187.14 41.08
N GLU A 516 51.88 -187.54 41.01
CA GLU A 516 52.42 -188.20 39.80
C GLU A 516 53.44 -189.32 40.10
N GLU A 517 52.94 -190.34 40.81
CA GLU A 517 53.48 -191.71 40.90
C GLU A 517 52.77 -192.67 39.90
N LYS A 518 52.05 -192.19 38.86
CA LYS A 518 51.28 -193.07 37.95
C LYS A 518 51.57 -192.84 36.47
N ARG A 519 52.18 -193.88 35.86
CA ARG A 519 52.67 -194.06 34.47
C ARG A 519 54.10 -193.55 34.30
N LEU A 520 55.13 -194.36 34.07
CA LEU A 520 55.24 -195.73 33.54
C LEU A 520 56.60 -196.31 33.93
#